data_AF-A0A7V8WZ99-F1
#
_entry.id   AF-A0A7V8WZ99-F1
#
_cell.length_a   1.000
_cell.length_b   1.000
_cell.length_c   1.000
_cell.angle_alpha   90.00
_cell.angle_beta   90.00
_cell.angle_gamma   90.00
#
_symmetry.space_group_name_H-M   'P 1'
#
loop_
_entity.id
_entity.type
_entity.pdbx_description
1 polymer ?
#
loop_
_entity_poly.entity_id
_entity_poly.type
_entity_poly.pdbx_seq_one_letter_code
_entity_poly.pdbx_strand_id
1 'polypeptide(L)'
;MADPQPDRQRDPFPRRTADPSVLAPWFVELARTLPALVRSYLPGGPIGARTRERVILAVTEVNGCRYCAWIHGSWSDYLGERAEGDDLDDAELAEAALLTYARACADAGHPLDSGPLAEVLPADAITAIRATVAQIEVANLVGNTVDGLLARLTRKRPLDPPRAVLEAATVVAALPLAAPMLALGGVMRFVHRVAPDVPDVQTPPPGEANLLVHLLARTVPAYLANAGVRLALLRLPVPITIGIKAGRTAATLRIGRGRVQVDNGISPAAVVVLEGDVEPLLQLATGNLVRELSALRIRPN
;
A
#
# COMPACT_ATOMS: atom_id res chain seq x y z
N MET A 1 -29.57 20.61 -22.74
CA MET A 1 -28.55 20.45 -23.81
C MET A 1 -27.40 21.39 -23.49
N ALA A 2 -26.29 20.88 -22.96
CA ALA A 2 -25.10 21.67 -22.76
C ALA A 2 -24.37 21.84 -24.09
N ASP A 3 -24.00 23.07 -24.40
CA ASP A 3 -23.24 23.46 -25.58
C ASP A 3 -21.88 22.71 -25.61
N PRO A 4 -21.50 22.00 -26.69
CA PRO A 4 -20.22 21.30 -26.74
C PRO A 4 -19.09 22.34 -26.76
N GLN A 5 -18.35 22.44 -25.64
CA GLN A 5 -17.19 23.33 -25.56
C GLN A 5 -16.18 23.01 -26.67
N PRO A 6 -15.98 23.90 -27.65
CA PRO A 6 -15.25 23.59 -28.89
C PRO A 6 -13.73 23.41 -28.73
N ASP A 7 -13.19 23.55 -27.51
CA ASP A 7 -11.74 23.58 -27.27
C ASP A 7 -11.20 22.33 -26.55
N ARG A 8 -12.07 21.44 -26.02
CA ARG A 8 -11.59 20.17 -25.40
C ARG A 8 -10.95 19.21 -26.41
N GLN A 9 -11.28 19.34 -27.69
CA GLN A 9 -10.84 18.44 -28.76
C GLN A 9 -9.40 18.71 -29.23
N ARG A 10 -8.77 19.82 -28.78
CA ARG A 10 -7.40 20.22 -29.13
C ARG A 10 -6.39 20.11 -27.99
N ASP A 11 -6.81 19.69 -26.80
CA ASP A 11 -5.89 19.49 -25.69
C ASP A 11 -5.25 18.10 -25.77
N PRO A 12 -3.95 17.97 -26.08
CA PRO A 12 -3.28 16.67 -26.10
C PRO A 12 -3.21 15.99 -24.72
N PHE A 13 -3.66 16.67 -23.66
CA PHE A 13 -3.68 16.19 -22.29
C PHE A 13 -5.07 16.40 -21.65
N PRO A 14 -6.12 15.65 -21.99
CA PRO A 14 -7.50 15.90 -21.51
C PRO A 14 -7.74 15.51 -20.03
N ARG A 15 -6.75 15.74 -19.14
CA ARG A 15 -6.82 15.42 -17.72
C ARG A 15 -7.42 16.56 -16.92
N ARG A 16 -8.21 16.23 -15.89
CA ARG A 16 -8.71 17.22 -14.93
C ARG A 16 -7.55 17.84 -14.17
N THR A 17 -7.51 19.18 -14.16
CA THR A 17 -6.57 19.98 -13.37
C THR A 17 -7.30 20.55 -12.16
N ALA A 18 -6.53 21.03 -11.18
CA ALA A 18 -7.06 21.77 -10.06
C ALA A 18 -7.83 23.01 -10.55
N ASP A 19 -9.07 23.10 -10.07
CA ASP A 19 -9.95 24.25 -10.20
C ASP A 19 -10.74 24.35 -8.89
N PRO A 20 -11.04 25.55 -8.35
CA PRO A 20 -11.76 25.68 -7.09
C PRO A 20 -13.08 24.90 -7.04
N SER A 21 -13.84 24.86 -8.14
CA SER A 21 -15.13 24.15 -8.21
C SER A 21 -14.96 22.63 -8.16
N VAL A 22 -13.86 22.13 -8.74
CA VAL A 22 -13.53 20.69 -8.74
C VAL A 22 -12.90 20.28 -7.41
N LEU A 23 -12.10 21.15 -6.78
CA LEU A 23 -11.42 20.88 -5.52
C LEU A 23 -12.34 20.96 -4.30
N ALA A 24 -13.31 21.88 -4.31
CA ALA A 24 -14.21 22.12 -3.18
C ALA A 24 -14.87 20.85 -2.59
N PRO A 25 -15.53 19.97 -3.38
CA PRO A 25 -16.15 18.77 -2.83
C PRO A 25 -15.14 17.85 -2.14
N TRP A 26 -13.94 17.71 -2.69
CA TRP A 26 -12.88 16.87 -2.12
C TRP A 26 -12.27 17.45 -0.85
N PHE A 27 -12.10 18.77 -0.77
CA PHE A 27 -11.65 19.41 0.47
C PHE A 27 -12.68 19.31 1.58
N VAL A 28 -13.97 19.47 1.26
CA VAL A 28 -15.06 19.27 2.22
C VAL A 28 -15.07 17.83 2.73
N GLU A 29 -14.89 16.87 1.83
CA GLU A 29 -14.80 15.46 2.20
C GLU A 29 -13.60 15.16 3.09
N LEU A 30 -12.41 15.62 2.68
CA LEU A 30 -11.18 15.50 3.47
C LEU A 30 -11.33 16.10 4.87
N ALA A 31 -11.94 17.27 5.00
CA ALA A 31 -12.16 17.91 6.29
C ALA A 31 -13.06 17.04 7.19
N ARG A 32 -14.11 16.43 6.64
CA ARG A 32 -15.01 15.53 7.38
C ARG A 32 -14.32 14.22 7.79
N THR A 33 -13.42 13.71 6.95
CA THR A 33 -12.79 12.40 7.15
C THR A 33 -11.35 12.47 7.68
N LEU A 34 -10.84 13.67 8.00
CA LEU A 34 -9.45 13.89 8.43
C LEU A 34 -9.00 12.99 9.60
N PRO A 35 -9.80 12.77 10.66
CA PRO A 35 -9.40 11.88 11.75
C PRO A 35 -9.20 10.42 11.28
N ALA A 36 -10.04 9.95 10.35
CA ALA A 36 -9.92 8.61 9.78
C ALA A 36 -8.70 8.50 8.87
N LEU A 37 -8.39 9.56 8.10
CA LEU A 37 -7.17 9.62 7.29
C LEU A 37 -5.94 9.46 8.17
N VAL A 38 -5.81 10.27 9.23
CA VAL A 38 -4.68 10.20 10.17
C VAL A 38 -4.59 8.80 10.78
N ARG A 39 -5.71 8.25 11.26
CA ARG A 39 -5.75 6.90 11.85
C ARG A 39 -5.34 5.81 10.87
N SER A 40 -5.64 5.95 9.58
CA SER A 40 -5.27 4.96 8.56
C SER A 40 -3.74 4.78 8.45
N TYR A 41 -2.96 5.82 8.71
CA TYR A 41 -1.49 5.78 8.67
C TYR A 41 -0.85 5.29 9.97
N LEU A 42 -1.65 5.09 11.03
CA LEU A 42 -1.16 4.54 12.29
C LEU A 42 -1.21 3.00 12.28
N PRO A 43 -0.36 2.33 13.09
CA PRO A 43 -0.44 0.89 13.28
C PRO A 43 -1.83 0.46 13.75
N GLY A 44 -2.39 -0.58 13.12
CA GLY A 44 -3.74 -1.06 13.41
C GLY A 44 -4.86 -0.15 12.90
N GLY A 45 -4.59 0.71 11.92
CA GLY A 45 -5.60 1.53 11.26
C GLY A 45 -6.72 0.69 10.59
N PRO A 46 -7.89 1.30 10.28
CA PRO A 46 -9.06 0.58 9.76
C PRO A 46 -8.84 -0.09 8.40
N ILE A 47 -7.83 0.38 7.64
CA ILE A 47 -7.41 -0.21 6.38
C ILE A 47 -5.90 -0.44 6.41
N GLY A 48 -5.46 -1.58 5.88
CA GLY A 48 -4.05 -1.90 5.76
C GLY A 48 -3.34 -1.02 4.73
N ALA A 49 -2.02 -0.86 4.88
CA ALA A 49 -1.22 -0.05 3.97
C ALA A 49 -1.34 -0.51 2.50
N ARG A 50 -1.34 -1.82 2.24
CA ARG A 50 -1.50 -2.38 0.89
C ARG A 50 -2.85 -2.03 0.26
N THR A 51 -3.94 -2.24 1.00
CA THR A 51 -5.30 -1.88 0.55
C THR A 51 -5.39 -0.38 0.24
N ARG A 52 -4.82 0.47 1.10
CA ARG A 52 -4.76 1.92 0.86
C ARG A 52 -4.02 2.25 -0.44
N GLU A 53 -2.84 1.68 -0.68
CA GLU A 53 -2.10 1.93 -1.93
C GLU A 53 -2.85 1.43 -3.17
N ARG A 54 -3.57 0.30 -3.08
CA ARG A 54 -4.42 -0.19 -4.17
C ARG A 54 -5.57 0.77 -4.49
N VAL A 55 -6.25 1.31 -3.48
CA VAL A 55 -7.28 2.36 -3.65
C VAL A 55 -6.69 3.58 -4.33
N ILE A 56 -5.55 4.05 -3.84
CA ILE A 56 -4.84 5.21 -4.38
C ILE A 56 -4.50 4.99 -5.86
N LEU A 57 -3.96 3.82 -6.20
CA LEU A 57 -3.60 3.48 -7.58
C LEU A 57 -4.83 3.35 -8.48
N ALA A 58 -5.94 2.79 -8.00
CA ALA A 58 -7.18 2.69 -8.76
C ALA A 58 -7.77 4.07 -9.11
N VAL A 59 -7.76 5.02 -8.17
CA VAL A 59 -8.17 6.41 -8.44
C VAL A 59 -7.18 7.09 -9.39
N THR A 60 -5.89 6.87 -9.17
CA THR A 60 -4.81 7.45 -9.98
C THR A 60 -4.84 6.99 -11.43
N GLU A 61 -5.21 5.74 -11.67
CA GLU A 61 -5.42 5.16 -12.99
C GLU A 61 -6.52 5.92 -13.74
N VAL A 62 -7.70 6.09 -13.12
CA VAL A 62 -8.82 6.84 -13.70
C VAL A 62 -8.44 8.29 -14.02
N ASN A 63 -7.74 8.96 -13.11
CA ASN A 63 -7.30 10.35 -13.28
C ASN A 63 -6.08 10.52 -14.22
N GLY A 64 -5.38 9.43 -14.52
CA GLY A 64 -4.16 9.43 -15.32
C GLY A 64 -3.00 10.22 -14.71
N CYS A 65 -2.91 10.39 -13.38
CA CYS A 65 -1.86 11.22 -12.77
C CYS A 65 -0.51 10.48 -12.72
N ARG A 66 0.42 10.85 -13.62
CA ARG A 66 1.74 10.18 -13.73
C ARG A 66 2.62 10.29 -12.47
N TYR A 67 2.51 11.40 -11.73
CA TYR A 67 3.32 11.63 -10.53
C TYR A 67 2.85 10.73 -9.39
N CYS A 68 1.54 10.71 -9.13
CA CYS A 68 0.95 9.83 -8.14
C CYS A 68 1.18 8.35 -8.50
N ALA A 69 1.06 7.99 -9.78
CA ALA A 69 1.32 6.62 -10.24
C ALA A 69 2.76 6.19 -9.93
N TRP A 70 3.73 7.08 -10.15
CA TRP A 70 5.13 6.79 -9.83
C TRP A 70 5.39 6.67 -8.33
N ILE A 71 4.88 7.59 -7.50
CA ILE A 71 5.08 7.58 -6.05
C ILE A 71 4.44 6.32 -5.46
N HIS A 72 3.14 6.14 -5.68
CA HIS A 72 2.37 5.08 -5.05
C HIS A 72 2.63 3.72 -5.67
N GLY A 73 3.03 3.66 -6.94
CA GLY A 73 3.58 2.44 -7.54
C GLY A 73 4.85 2.00 -6.80
N SER A 74 5.77 2.93 -6.54
CA SER A 74 6.99 2.64 -5.76
C SER A 74 6.70 2.20 -4.33
N TRP A 75 5.60 2.70 -3.73
CA TRP A 75 5.16 2.29 -2.39
C TRP A 75 4.54 0.90 -2.42
N SER A 76 3.70 0.61 -3.42
CA SER A 76 3.14 -0.72 -3.66
C SER A 76 4.25 -1.75 -3.87
N ASP A 77 5.23 -1.46 -4.73
CA ASP A 77 6.40 -2.31 -4.98
C ASP A 77 7.22 -2.55 -3.71
N TYR A 78 7.33 -1.52 -2.86
CA TYR A 78 8.02 -1.62 -1.59
C TYR A 78 7.26 -2.51 -0.58
N LEU A 79 5.93 -2.42 -0.54
CA LEU A 79 5.07 -3.22 0.34
C LEU A 79 4.95 -4.69 -0.13
N GLY A 80 5.08 -4.92 -1.43
CA GLY A 80 4.94 -6.22 -2.09
C GLY A 80 3.50 -6.72 -2.15
N GLU A 81 3.30 -7.78 -2.93
CA GLU A 81 2.00 -8.42 -3.12
C GLU A 81 1.55 -9.18 -1.87
N ARG A 82 0.24 -9.46 -1.78
CA ARG A 82 -0.31 -10.39 -0.78
C ARG A 82 0.09 -11.81 -1.21
N ALA A 83 0.41 -12.68 -0.26
CA ALA A 83 0.68 -14.08 -0.60
C ALA A 83 -0.57 -14.73 -1.19
N GLU A 84 -0.38 -15.45 -2.30
CA GLU A 84 -1.41 -16.29 -2.91
C GLU A 84 -1.83 -17.38 -1.92
N GLY A 85 -3.11 -17.44 -1.55
CA GLY A 85 -3.64 -18.54 -0.75
C GLY A 85 -4.41 -18.22 0.52
N ASP A 86 -4.69 -16.96 0.81
CA ASP A 86 -5.78 -16.62 1.74
C ASP A 86 -7.09 -16.65 0.93
N ASP A 87 -7.67 -17.85 0.77
CA ASP A 87 -9.03 -18.05 0.24
C ASP A 87 -10.04 -17.42 1.20
N LEU A 88 -10.18 -16.10 1.12
CA LEU A 88 -11.15 -15.30 1.84
C LEU A 88 -12.02 -14.62 0.79
N ASP A 89 -12.97 -15.38 0.23
CA ASP A 89 -13.94 -14.88 -0.77
C ASP A 89 -14.55 -13.54 -0.33
N ASP A 90 -14.82 -13.38 0.97
CA ASP A 90 -15.35 -12.14 1.56
C ASP A 90 -14.35 -10.98 1.52
N ALA A 91 -13.05 -11.23 1.73
CA ALA A 91 -12.03 -10.18 1.70
C ALA A 91 -11.75 -9.73 0.26
N GLU A 92 -11.76 -10.65 -0.69
CA GLU A 92 -11.65 -10.32 -2.12
C GLU A 92 -12.89 -9.56 -2.61
N LEU A 93 -14.09 -9.96 -2.18
CA LEU A 93 -15.34 -9.26 -2.48
C LEU A 93 -15.33 -7.84 -1.89
N ALA A 94 -14.93 -7.67 -0.64
CA ALA A 94 -14.80 -6.37 0.00
C ALA A 94 -13.78 -5.48 -0.71
N GLU A 95 -12.65 -6.06 -1.15
CA GLU A 95 -11.63 -5.35 -1.92
C GLU A 95 -12.12 -4.96 -3.33
N ALA A 96 -12.83 -5.84 -4.02
CA ALA A 96 -13.45 -5.50 -5.30
C ALA A 96 -14.47 -4.37 -5.16
N ALA A 97 -15.30 -4.40 -4.11
CA ALA A 97 -16.30 -3.38 -3.83
C ALA A 97 -15.65 -2.01 -3.54
N LEU A 98 -14.63 -1.95 -2.68
CA LEU A 98 -13.95 -0.68 -2.37
C LEU A 98 -13.21 -0.11 -3.59
N LEU A 99 -12.58 -0.96 -4.43
CA LEU A 99 -11.90 -0.48 -5.64
C LEU A 99 -12.90 0.02 -6.68
N THR A 100 -14.07 -0.62 -6.77
CA THR A 100 -15.17 -0.16 -7.62
C THR A 100 -15.70 1.19 -7.15
N TYR A 101 -15.95 1.34 -5.85
CA TYR A 101 -16.36 2.63 -5.25
C TYR A 101 -15.34 3.74 -5.50
N ALA A 102 -14.06 3.45 -5.30
CA ALA A 102 -12.98 4.41 -5.50
C ALA A 102 -12.90 4.91 -6.95
N ARG A 103 -12.98 3.99 -7.92
CA ARG A 103 -13.01 4.35 -9.35
C ARG A 103 -14.27 5.13 -9.72
N ALA A 104 -15.43 4.73 -9.21
CA ALA A 104 -16.69 5.44 -9.47
C ALA A 104 -16.66 6.89 -8.94
N CYS A 105 -16.11 7.11 -7.75
CA CYS A 105 -15.86 8.46 -7.21
C CYS A 105 -14.96 9.27 -8.13
N ALA A 106 -13.88 8.65 -8.64
CA ALA A 106 -12.97 9.30 -9.55
C ALA A 106 -13.64 9.65 -10.88
N ASP A 107 -14.34 8.72 -11.52
CA ASP A 107 -15.09 8.97 -12.75
C ASP A 107 -16.11 10.11 -12.58
N ALA A 108 -16.85 10.11 -11.46
CA ALA A 108 -17.82 11.16 -11.14
C ALA A 108 -17.17 12.53 -10.86
N GLY A 109 -15.93 12.54 -10.34
CA GLY A 109 -15.22 13.77 -9.98
C GLY A 109 -15.72 14.43 -8.70
N HIS A 110 -16.50 13.70 -7.91
CA HIS A 110 -16.91 14.08 -6.56
C HIS A 110 -17.14 12.83 -5.71
N PRO A 111 -17.16 12.94 -4.36
CA PRO A 111 -17.51 11.83 -3.49
C PRO A 111 -18.91 11.29 -3.81
N LEU A 112 -19.04 9.98 -3.94
CA LEU A 112 -20.31 9.27 -4.10
C LEU A 112 -20.79 8.71 -2.75
N ASP A 113 -22.07 8.34 -2.71
CA ASP A 113 -22.65 7.64 -1.56
C ASP A 113 -21.92 6.32 -1.30
N SER A 114 -21.42 6.16 -0.08
CA SER A 114 -20.70 4.96 0.36
C SER A 114 -21.62 3.93 1.01
N GLY A 115 -22.94 4.19 1.08
CA GLY A 115 -23.94 3.28 1.65
C GLY A 115 -23.78 1.82 1.20
N PRO A 116 -23.58 1.52 -0.10
CA PRO A 116 -23.40 0.15 -0.58
C PRO A 116 -22.17 -0.58 0.01
N LEU A 117 -21.13 0.15 0.46
CA LEU A 117 -19.97 -0.49 1.09
C LEU A 117 -20.29 -1.08 2.47
N ALA A 118 -21.37 -0.64 3.12
CA ALA A 118 -21.76 -1.13 4.45
C ALA A 118 -22.17 -2.61 4.46
N GLU A 119 -22.43 -3.20 3.28
CA GLU A 119 -22.72 -4.63 3.13
C GLU A 119 -21.48 -5.50 3.34
N VAL A 120 -20.28 -4.95 3.11
CA VAL A 120 -19.02 -5.72 3.05
C VAL A 120 -17.89 -5.12 3.90
N LEU A 121 -18.05 -3.90 4.43
CA LEU A 121 -17.03 -3.22 5.21
C LEU A 121 -17.58 -2.62 6.52
N PRO A 122 -16.76 -2.62 7.59
CA PRO A 122 -17.10 -1.90 8.81
C PRO A 122 -17.05 -0.38 8.58
N ALA A 123 -17.81 0.37 9.39
CA ALA A 123 -18.01 1.81 9.21
C ALA A 123 -16.72 2.65 9.29
N ASP A 124 -15.74 2.22 10.11
CA ASP A 124 -14.45 2.89 10.22
C ASP A 124 -13.58 2.68 8.98
N ALA A 125 -13.60 1.48 8.38
CA ALA A 125 -12.96 1.21 7.10
C ALA A 125 -13.60 2.05 5.98
N ILE A 126 -14.93 2.14 5.92
CA ILE A 126 -15.63 3.01 4.94
C ILE A 126 -15.17 4.46 5.06
N THR A 127 -15.10 4.99 6.29
CA THR A 127 -14.65 6.36 6.53
C THR A 127 -13.18 6.55 6.12
N ALA A 128 -12.31 5.58 6.38
CA ALA A 128 -10.91 5.61 5.97
C ALA A 128 -10.74 5.53 4.44
N ILE A 129 -11.55 4.73 3.74
CA ILE A 129 -11.57 4.64 2.28
C ILE A 129 -12.01 5.98 1.67
N ARG A 130 -13.10 6.58 2.17
CA ARG A 130 -13.55 7.91 1.75
C ARG A 130 -12.44 8.96 1.90
N ALA A 131 -11.75 8.94 3.05
CA ALA A 131 -10.63 9.84 3.30
C ALA A 131 -9.47 9.63 2.32
N THR A 132 -9.14 8.37 2.04
CA THR A 132 -8.09 7.98 1.09
C THR A 132 -8.42 8.45 -0.32
N VAL A 133 -9.65 8.21 -0.79
CA VAL A 133 -10.14 8.64 -2.12
C VAL A 133 -10.06 10.16 -2.24
N ALA A 134 -10.57 10.90 -1.24
CA ALA A 134 -10.55 12.35 -1.28
C ALA A 134 -9.12 12.92 -1.24
N GLN A 135 -8.21 12.30 -0.48
CA GLN A 135 -6.80 12.68 -0.43
C GLN A 135 -6.14 12.51 -1.81
N ILE A 136 -6.30 11.34 -2.41
CA ILE A 136 -5.64 11.06 -3.68
C ILE A 136 -6.25 11.86 -4.84
N GLU A 137 -7.54 12.15 -4.82
CA GLU A 137 -8.19 13.03 -5.79
C GLU A 137 -7.57 14.43 -5.79
N VAL A 138 -7.43 15.05 -4.60
CA VAL A 138 -6.75 16.34 -4.48
C VAL A 138 -5.31 16.25 -5.01
N ALA A 139 -4.57 15.20 -4.64
CA ALA A 139 -3.20 15.02 -5.11
C ALA A 139 -3.11 14.80 -6.63
N ASN A 140 -4.05 14.07 -7.23
CA ASN A 140 -4.14 13.83 -8.67
C ASN A 140 -4.44 15.12 -9.43
N LEU A 141 -5.40 15.92 -8.97
CA LEU A 141 -5.73 17.23 -9.55
C LEU A 141 -4.52 18.16 -9.52
N VAL A 142 -3.80 18.22 -8.39
CA VAL A 142 -2.56 18.99 -8.26
C VAL A 142 -1.47 18.45 -9.21
N GLY A 143 -1.24 17.14 -9.25
CA GLY A 143 -0.23 16.53 -10.13
C GLY A 143 -0.51 16.79 -11.61
N ASN A 144 -1.77 16.68 -12.04
CA ASN A 144 -2.19 17.01 -13.39
C ASN A 144 -2.08 18.52 -13.69
N THR A 145 -2.18 19.38 -12.67
CA THR A 145 -1.94 20.83 -12.80
C THR A 145 -0.49 21.13 -13.13
N VAL A 146 0.46 20.37 -12.56
CA VAL A 146 1.89 20.46 -12.94
C VAL A 146 2.06 20.16 -14.43
N ASP A 147 1.43 19.09 -14.93
CA ASP A 147 1.47 18.73 -16.36
C ASP A 147 0.85 19.81 -17.24
N GLY A 148 -0.27 20.39 -16.80
CA GLY A 148 -0.92 21.50 -17.49
C GLY A 148 -0.03 22.73 -17.60
N LEU A 149 0.59 23.13 -16.50
CA LEU A 149 1.53 24.25 -16.45
C LEU A 149 2.75 24.00 -17.36
N LEU A 150 3.35 22.82 -17.27
CA LEU A 150 4.48 22.43 -18.12
C LEU A 150 4.09 22.43 -19.61
N ALA A 151 2.91 21.95 -19.95
CA ALA A 151 2.43 21.96 -21.33
C ALA A 151 2.27 23.39 -21.87
N ARG A 152 1.82 24.35 -21.06
CA ARG A 152 1.76 25.78 -21.45
C ARG A 152 3.16 26.38 -21.60
N LEU A 153 4.05 26.16 -20.63
CA LEU A 153 5.42 26.67 -20.67
C LEU A 153 6.21 26.12 -21.86
N THR A 154 5.95 24.88 -22.25
CA THR A 154 6.55 24.22 -23.42
C THR A 154 5.79 24.46 -24.72
N ARG A 155 4.77 25.33 -24.72
CA ARG A 155 3.92 25.68 -25.88
C ARG A 155 3.16 24.49 -26.50
N LYS A 156 3.04 23.37 -25.78
CA LYS A 156 2.17 22.24 -26.14
C LYS A 156 0.68 22.54 -25.87
N ARG A 157 0.40 23.58 -25.09
CA ARG A 157 -0.91 24.19 -24.90
C ARG A 157 -0.82 25.71 -25.13
N PRO A 158 -1.91 26.36 -25.57
CA PRO A 158 -1.97 27.81 -25.67
C PRO A 158 -1.64 28.50 -24.34
N LEU A 159 -0.94 29.62 -24.42
CA LEU A 159 -0.70 30.48 -23.26
C LEU A 159 -2.01 31.17 -22.87
N ASP A 160 -2.40 30.97 -21.62
CA ASP A 160 -3.54 31.60 -20.97
C ASP A 160 -3.00 32.18 -19.65
N PRO A 161 -2.59 33.46 -19.62
CA PRO A 161 -1.84 34.01 -18.48
C PRO A 161 -2.59 33.91 -17.14
N PRO A 162 -3.89 34.26 -17.04
CA PRO A 162 -4.65 34.07 -15.80
C PRO A 162 -4.61 32.62 -15.30
N ARG A 163 -4.82 31.66 -16.22
CA ARG A 163 -4.81 30.24 -15.86
C ARG A 163 -3.42 29.74 -15.49
N ALA A 164 -2.38 30.19 -16.19
CA ALA A 164 -0.99 29.85 -15.87
C ALA A 164 -0.58 30.37 -14.48
N VAL A 165 -1.05 31.56 -14.07
CA VAL A 165 -0.83 32.10 -12.72
C VAL A 165 -1.51 31.23 -11.68
N LEU A 166 -2.76 30.80 -11.91
CA LEU A 166 -3.47 29.91 -11.00
C LEU A 166 -2.79 28.54 -10.90
N GLU A 167 -2.44 27.94 -12.03
CA GLU A 167 -1.72 26.66 -12.10
C GLU A 167 -0.39 26.76 -11.32
N ALA A 168 0.38 27.83 -11.51
CA ALA A 168 1.62 28.08 -10.77
C ALA A 168 1.39 28.25 -9.27
N ALA A 169 0.37 29.01 -8.86
CA ALA A 169 0.03 29.21 -7.45
C ALA A 169 -0.35 27.88 -6.78
N THR A 170 -1.14 27.03 -7.45
CA THR A 170 -1.46 25.68 -6.98
C THR A 170 -0.20 24.83 -6.79
N VAL A 171 0.71 24.81 -7.77
CA VAL A 171 1.95 24.03 -7.68
C VAL A 171 2.83 24.50 -6.52
N VAL A 172 3.01 25.82 -6.38
CA VAL A 172 3.81 26.40 -5.29
C VAL A 172 3.20 26.07 -3.92
N ALA A 173 1.88 26.18 -3.78
CA ALA A 173 1.19 25.87 -2.53
C ALA A 173 1.30 24.38 -2.15
N ALA A 174 1.30 23.47 -3.13
CA ALA A 174 1.38 22.03 -2.89
C ALA A 174 2.81 21.52 -2.67
N LEU A 175 3.83 22.26 -3.12
CA LEU A 175 5.23 21.82 -3.10
C LEU A 175 5.74 21.37 -1.71
N PRO A 176 5.42 22.06 -0.59
CA PRO A 176 5.88 21.63 0.73
C PRO A 176 5.39 20.24 1.14
N LEU A 177 4.20 19.82 0.69
CA LEU A 177 3.71 18.45 0.91
C LEU A 177 4.25 17.46 -0.13
N ALA A 178 4.34 17.88 -1.39
CA ALA A 178 4.73 16.99 -2.48
C ALA A 178 6.23 16.62 -2.45
N ALA A 179 7.11 17.55 -2.07
CA ALA A 179 8.55 17.32 -2.05
C ALA A 179 9.00 16.14 -1.14
N PRO A 180 8.60 16.07 0.14
CA PRO A 180 8.98 14.93 1.00
C PRO A 180 8.39 13.61 0.49
N MET A 181 7.19 13.63 -0.09
CA MET A 181 6.55 12.44 -0.68
C MET A 181 7.33 11.91 -1.90
N LEU A 182 7.79 12.80 -2.77
CA LEU A 182 8.64 12.44 -3.91
C LEU A 182 9.98 11.88 -3.45
N ALA A 183 10.62 12.50 -2.45
CA ALA A 183 11.87 12.02 -1.88
C ALA A 183 11.70 10.62 -1.28
N LEU A 184 10.63 10.40 -0.49
CA LEU A 184 10.33 9.11 0.10
C LEU A 184 10.03 8.04 -0.95
N GLY A 185 9.24 8.37 -1.98
CA GLY A 185 9.00 7.49 -3.13
C GLY A 185 10.30 7.11 -3.84
N GLY A 186 11.22 8.05 -4.01
CA GLY A 186 12.56 7.81 -4.57
C GLY A 186 13.38 6.84 -3.73
N VAL A 187 13.39 7.01 -2.40
CA VAL A 187 14.06 6.09 -1.47
C VAL A 187 13.44 4.70 -1.53
N MET A 188 12.12 4.58 -1.47
CA MET A 188 11.43 3.29 -1.54
C MET A 188 11.71 2.56 -2.86
N ARG A 189 11.67 3.27 -3.99
CA ARG A 189 12.03 2.73 -5.30
C ARG A 189 13.48 2.23 -5.34
N PHE A 190 14.39 2.99 -4.75
CA PHE A 190 15.79 2.58 -4.63
C PHE A 190 15.93 1.32 -3.78
N VAL A 191 15.29 1.27 -2.60
CA VAL A 191 15.28 0.11 -1.71
C VAL A 191 14.75 -1.13 -2.43
N HIS A 192 13.61 -1.03 -3.13
CA HIS A 192 13.07 -2.12 -3.93
C HIS A 192 14.07 -2.61 -4.99
N ARG A 193 14.73 -1.69 -5.70
CA ARG A 193 15.69 -2.05 -6.75
C ARG A 193 16.96 -2.74 -6.24
N VAL A 194 17.40 -2.43 -5.02
CA VAL A 194 18.61 -3.04 -4.42
C VAL A 194 18.29 -4.22 -3.51
N ALA A 195 17.04 -4.39 -3.10
CA ALA A 195 16.61 -5.54 -2.32
C ALA A 195 16.85 -6.83 -3.13
N PRO A 196 17.38 -7.89 -2.51
CA PRO A 196 17.48 -9.18 -3.18
C PRO A 196 16.09 -9.73 -3.50
N ASP A 197 15.97 -10.59 -4.51
CA ASP A 197 14.72 -11.31 -4.81
C ASP A 197 14.27 -12.16 -3.62
N VAL A 198 12.98 -12.49 -3.60
CA VAL A 198 12.43 -13.42 -2.60
C VAL A 198 13.06 -14.80 -2.87
N PRO A 199 13.87 -15.36 -1.94
CA PRO A 199 14.49 -16.65 -2.16
C PRO A 199 13.47 -17.76 -1.96
N ASP A 200 13.66 -18.87 -2.68
CA ASP A 200 12.91 -20.10 -2.42
C ASP A 200 13.16 -20.57 -0.99
N VAL A 201 12.07 -20.91 -0.29
CA VAL A 201 12.15 -21.40 1.08
C VAL A 201 12.56 -22.86 1.06
N GLN A 202 13.77 -23.15 1.54
CA GLN A 202 14.28 -24.51 1.65
C GLN A 202 13.53 -25.24 2.78
N THR A 203 12.94 -26.38 2.45
CA THR A 203 12.21 -27.24 3.38
C THR A 203 12.77 -28.67 3.35
N PRO A 204 12.50 -29.49 4.38
CA PRO A 204 12.80 -30.91 4.35
C PRO A 204 12.09 -31.60 3.17
N PRO A 205 12.55 -32.79 2.76
CA PRO A 205 11.90 -33.57 1.71
C PRO A 205 10.38 -33.73 1.92
N PRO A 206 9.59 -33.81 0.83
CA PRO A 206 8.16 -34.06 0.93
C PRO A 206 7.85 -35.30 1.78
N GLY A 207 6.97 -35.15 2.77
CA GLY A 207 6.62 -36.22 3.72
C GLY A 207 7.42 -36.23 5.03
N GLU A 208 8.54 -35.49 5.09
CA GLU A 208 9.33 -35.33 6.33
C GLU A 208 9.02 -34.03 7.06
N ALA A 209 8.57 -32.99 6.34
CA ALA A 209 8.22 -31.71 6.92
C ALA A 209 6.96 -31.79 7.77
N ASN A 210 7.03 -31.29 9.01
CA ASN A 210 5.84 -31.17 9.84
C ASN A 210 4.93 -30.01 9.39
N LEU A 211 3.70 -29.97 9.90
CA LEU A 211 2.72 -28.95 9.55
C LEU A 211 3.26 -27.52 9.73
N LEU A 212 3.97 -27.25 10.82
CA LEU A 212 4.50 -25.91 11.11
C LEU A 212 5.56 -25.49 10.08
N VAL A 213 6.38 -26.43 9.60
CA VAL A 213 7.34 -26.17 8.50
C VAL A 213 6.60 -25.77 7.22
N HIS A 214 5.54 -26.49 6.85
CA HIS A 214 4.74 -26.16 5.66
C HIS A 214 4.06 -24.78 5.78
N LEU A 215 3.48 -24.47 6.95
CA LEU A 215 2.86 -23.17 7.20
C LEU A 215 3.87 -22.03 7.12
N LEU A 216 5.06 -22.20 7.72
CA LEU A 216 6.13 -21.22 7.65
C LEU A 216 6.67 -21.07 6.23
N ALA A 217 6.85 -22.17 5.50
CA ALA A 217 7.32 -22.12 4.12
C ALA A 217 6.37 -21.34 3.20
N ARG A 218 5.05 -21.42 3.45
CA ARG A 218 4.05 -20.66 2.71
C ARG A 218 3.96 -19.19 3.14
N THR A 219 4.17 -18.89 4.42
CA THR A 219 3.96 -17.54 4.99
C THR A 219 5.21 -16.65 4.92
N VAL A 220 6.42 -17.21 5.03
CA VAL A 220 7.67 -16.44 5.00
C VAL A 220 7.83 -15.60 3.73
N PRO A 221 7.49 -16.08 2.51
CA PRO A 221 7.51 -15.26 1.31
C PRO A 221 6.65 -14.00 1.43
N ALA A 222 5.49 -14.07 2.10
CA ALA A 222 4.61 -12.92 2.32
C ALA A 222 5.28 -11.80 3.15
N TYR A 223 6.05 -12.18 4.16
CA TYR A 223 6.82 -11.25 4.98
C TYR A 223 8.01 -10.67 4.23
N LEU A 224 8.64 -11.49 3.39
CA LEU A 224 9.71 -11.08 2.51
C LEU A 224 9.19 -10.35 1.26
N ALA A 225 7.88 -10.20 1.07
CA ALA A 225 7.36 -9.37 -0.01
C ALA A 225 7.82 -7.90 0.15
N ASN A 226 7.97 -7.44 1.40
CA ASN A 226 8.47 -6.10 1.69
C ASN A 226 9.97 -5.96 1.35
N ALA A 227 10.31 -5.02 0.47
CA ALA A 227 11.68 -4.80 0.03
C ALA A 227 12.63 -4.38 1.16
N GLY A 228 12.17 -3.55 2.10
CA GLY A 228 12.95 -3.14 3.26
C GLY A 228 13.28 -4.32 4.18
N VAL A 229 12.31 -5.20 4.42
CA VAL A 229 12.50 -6.43 5.20
C VAL A 229 13.51 -7.35 4.51
N ARG A 230 13.40 -7.57 3.19
CA ARG A 230 14.40 -8.35 2.44
C ARG A 230 15.79 -7.76 2.54
N LEU A 231 15.91 -6.45 2.33
CA LEU A 231 17.20 -5.78 2.40
C LEU A 231 17.82 -5.93 3.79
N ALA A 232 17.02 -5.80 4.85
CA ALA A 232 17.48 -5.91 6.24
C ALA A 232 17.85 -7.35 6.63
N LEU A 233 17.03 -8.35 6.28
CA LEU A 233 17.20 -9.73 6.74
C LEU A 233 18.13 -10.55 5.83
N LEU A 234 18.00 -10.44 4.51
CA LEU A 234 18.72 -11.31 3.58
C LEU A 234 20.17 -10.87 3.34
N ARG A 235 20.51 -9.60 3.61
CA ARG A 235 21.90 -9.12 3.54
C ARG A 235 22.69 -9.26 4.85
N LEU A 236 22.14 -9.91 5.86
CA LEU A 236 22.87 -10.15 7.10
C LEU A 236 24.10 -11.02 6.84
N PRO A 237 25.29 -10.66 7.39
CA PRO A 237 26.51 -11.45 7.23
C PRO A 237 26.44 -12.79 7.98
N VAL A 238 25.56 -12.88 8.97
CA VAL A 238 25.33 -14.06 9.81
C VAL A 238 23.85 -14.44 9.74
N PRO A 239 23.51 -15.71 9.49
CA PRO A 239 22.11 -16.15 9.49
C PRO A 239 21.52 -16.05 10.90
N ILE A 240 20.34 -15.45 11.01
CA ILE A 240 19.54 -15.46 12.24
C ILE A 240 18.73 -16.75 12.26
N THR A 241 18.81 -17.47 13.37
CA THR A 241 18.06 -18.72 13.58
C THR A 241 16.99 -18.49 14.65
N ILE A 242 15.73 -18.63 14.27
CA ILE A 242 14.56 -18.43 15.13
C ILE A 242 13.89 -19.78 15.32
N GLY A 243 13.76 -20.22 16.57
CA GLY A 243 12.94 -21.37 16.92
C GLY A 243 11.48 -20.94 17.04
N ILE A 244 10.56 -21.73 16.50
CA ILE A 244 9.12 -21.49 16.57
C ILE A 244 8.48 -22.77 17.08
N LYS A 245 7.68 -22.67 18.15
CA LYS A 245 7.03 -23.81 18.78
C LYS A 245 5.54 -23.53 18.95
N ALA A 246 4.74 -24.43 18.38
CA ALA A 246 3.29 -24.43 18.52
C ALA A 246 2.81 -25.79 19.05
N GLY A 247 2.36 -25.79 20.31
CA GLY A 247 2.02 -27.01 21.04
C GLY A 247 3.19 -28.02 21.07
N ARG A 248 2.99 -29.18 20.44
CA ARG A 248 4.01 -30.25 20.34
C ARG A 248 4.85 -30.18 19.06
N THR A 249 4.49 -29.31 18.12
CA THR A 249 5.23 -29.11 16.88
C THR A 249 6.23 -27.98 17.04
N ALA A 250 7.41 -28.16 16.47
CA ALA A 250 8.46 -27.16 16.49
C ALA A 250 9.12 -27.08 15.12
N ALA A 251 9.56 -25.89 14.75
CA ALA A 251 10.26 -25.61 13.53
C ALA A 251 11.34 -24.56 13.78
N THR A 252 12.37 -24.58 12.95
CA THR A 252 13.45 -23.60 12.97
C THR A 252 13.45 -22.83 11.67
N LEU A 253 13.32 -21.52 11.76
CA LEU A 253 13.47 -20.60 10.64
C LEU A 253 14.88 -20.00 10.64
N ARG A 254 15.65 -20.23 9.59
CA ARG A 254 16.95 -19.60 9.35
C ARG A 254 16.86 -18.61 8.21
N ILE A 255 17.23 -17.36 8.47
CA ILE A 255 17.20 -16.28 7.46
C ILE A 255 18.55 -15.55 7.45
N GLY A 256 19.11 -15.37 6.26
CA GLY A 256 20.32 -14.56 6.04
C GLY A 256 21.14 -15.07 4.86
N ARG A 257 22.16 -14.30 4.46
CA ARG A 257 23.04 -14.64 3.31
C ARG A 257 22.26 -14.99 2.03
N GLY A 258 21.16 -14.28 1.77
CA GLY A 258 20.30 -14.51 0.62
C GLY A 258 19.54 -15.84 0.64
N ARG A 259 19.41 -16.50 1.80
CA ARG A 259 18.73 -17.80 1.92
C ARG A 259 17.70 -17.77 3.04
N VAL A 260 16.68 -18.60 2.86
CA VAL A 260 15.67 -18.92 3.86
C VAL A 260 15.55 -20.43 3.93
N GLN A 261 15.66 -20.98 5.14
CA GLN A 261 15.49 -22.40 5.40
C GLN A 261 14.55 -22.57 6.58
N VAL A 262 13.64 -23.54 6.45
CA VAL A 262 12.77 -23.96 7.54
C VAL A 262 13.01 -25.44 7.80
N ASP A 263 13.43 -25.79 9.01
CA ASP A 263 13.69 -27.17 9.42
C ASP A 263 12.72 -27.63 10.52
N ASN A 264 12.56 -28.94 10.67
CA ASN A 264 11.85 -29.52 11.81
C ASN A 264 12.61 -29.30 13.13
N GLY A 265 11.88 -29.14 14.23
CA GLY A 265 12.45 -29.02 15.57
C GLY A 265 13.02 -27.64 15.88
N ILE A 266 13.62 -27.49 17.07
CA ILE A 266 14.33 -26.28 17.47
C ILE A 266 15.83 -26.53 17.36
N SER A 267 16.50 -25.78 16.48
CA SER A 267 17.94 -25.88 16.30
C SER A 267 18.65 -25.36 17.56
N PRO A 268 19.76 -26.00 17.97
CA PRO A 268 20.58 -25.49 19.08
C PRO A 268 21.20 -24.11 18.78
N ALA A 269 21.27 -23.71 17.51
CA ALA A 269 21.73 -22.39 17.09
C ALA A 269 20.64 -21.30 17.17
N ALA A 270 19.42 -21.63 17.60
CA ALA A 270 18.35 -20.67 17.73
C ALA A 270 18.72 -19.58 18.76
N VAL A 271 18.70 -18.32 18.33
CA VAL A 271 18.99 -17.17 19.21
C VAL A 271 17.77 -16.75 20.01
N VAL A 272 16.58 -17.14 19.55
CA VAL A 272 15.31 -16.87 20.20
C VAL A 272 14.33 -18.00 19.88
N VAL A 273 13.49 -18.36 20.85
CA VAL A 273 12.39 -19.31 20.66
C VAL A 273 11.07 -18.60 20.93
N LEU A 274 10.19 -18.62 19.91
CA LEU A 274 8.83 -18.10 19.98
C LEU A 274 7.89 -19.26 20.34
N GLU A 275 7.26 -19.19 21.50
CA GLU A 275 6.25 -20.15 21.95
C GLU A 275 4.86 -19.51 21.92
N GLY A 276 3.92 -20.13 21.20
CA GLY A 276 2.53 -19.67 21.11
C GLY A 276 1.62 -20.72 20.45
N ASP A 277 0.31 -20.50 20.47
CA ASP A 277 -0.62 -21.33 19.70
C ASP A 277 -0.46 -21.07 18.19
N VAL A 278 -0.88 -22.02 17.36
CA VAL A 278 -0.78 -21.91 15.89
C VAL A 278 -1.54 -20.67 15.39
N GLU A 279 -2.67 -20.36 16.01
CA GLU A 279 -3.57 -19.28 15.64
C GLU A 279 -2.91 -17.88 15.75
N PRO A 280 -2.31 -17.46 16.89
CA PRO A 280 -1.47 -16.26 16.98
C PRO A 280 -0.36 -16.16 15.95
N LEU A 281 0.30 -17.28 15.64
CA LEU A 281 1.39 -17.31 14.67
C LEU A 281 0.89 -17.12 13.23
N LEU A 282 -0.29 -17.66 12.92
CA LEU A 282 -1.00 -17.41 11.66
C LEU A 282 -1.51 -15.97 11.59
N GLN A 283 -1.98 -15.38 12.69
CA GLN A 283 -2.43 -13.99 12.72
C GLN A 283 -1.28 -12.97 12.67
N LEU A 284 -0.13 -13.33 13.21
CA LEU A 284 1.12 -12.66 12.94
C LEU A 284 1.45 -12.73 11.45
N ALA A 285 1.23 -13.88 10.80
CA ALA A 285 1.45 -14.07 9.36
C ALA A 285 0.55 -13.20 8.49
N THR A 286 -0.67 -12.92 8.94
CA THR A 286 -1.60 -12.01 8.25
C THR A 286 -1.36 -10.53 8.55
N GLY A 287 -0.37 -10.19 9.39
CA GLY A 287 0.12 -8.82 9.57
C GLY A 287 -0.48 -8.04 10.74
N ASN A 288 -1.18 -8.68 11.67
CA ASN A 288 -1.69 -8.06 12.90
C ASN A 288 -0.65 -8.01 14.04
N LEU A 289 0.57 -7.59 13.70
CA LEU A 289 1.78 -7.66 14.55
C LEU A 289 1.65 -7.00 15.93
N VAL A 290 0.91 -5.90 16.06
CA VAL A 290 1.06 -5.02 17.24
C VAL A 290 0.27 -5.48 18.48
N ARG A 291 -0.88 -6.13 18.31
CA ARG A 291 -1.67 -6.62 19.46
C ARG A 291 -1.17 -7.98 19.97
N GLU A 292 -0.76 -8.86 19.04
CA GLU A 292 -0.40 -10.26 19.31
C GLU A 292 1.01 -10.44 19.90
N LEU A 293 1.94 -9.51 19.64
CA LEU A 293 3.28 -9.57 20.26
C LEU A 293 3.23 -9.58 21.80
N SER A 294 2.14 -9.11 22.40
CA SER A 294 1.91 -9.18 23.85
C SER A 294 1.55 -10.58 24.37
N ALA A 295 0.98 -11.44 23.51
CA ALA A 295 0.62 -12.82 23.85
C ALA A 295 1.79 -13.80 23.68
N LEU A 296 2.82 -13.42 22.90
CA LEU A 296 4.00 -14.23 22.68
C LEU A 296 4.92 -14.25 23.90
N ARG A 297 5.26 -15.46 24.35
CA ARG A 297 6.34 -15.65 25.33
C ARG A 297 7.66 -15.78 24.59
N ILE A 298 8.50 -14.77 24.72
CA ILE A 298 9.87 -14.76 24.20
C ILE A 298 10.78 -15.41 25.24
N ARG A 299 11.43 -16.52 24.88
CA ARG A 299 12.48 -17.13 25.70
C ARG A 299 13.84 -16.88 25.05
N PRO A 300 14.77 -16.18 25.74
CA PRO A 300 16.18 -16.20 25.32
C PRO A 300 16.70 -17.63 25.50
N ASN A 301 17.44 -18.10 24.51
CA ASN A 301 18.05 -19.43 24.51
C ASN A 301 19.44 -19.37 25.16
#